data_AF-A0A2N0NDR7-F1
#
_entry.id   AF-A0A2N0NDR7-F1
#
_cell.length_a   1.000
_cell.length_b   1.000
_cell.length_c   1.000
_cell.angle_alpha   90.00
_cell.angle_beta   90.00
_cell.angle_gamma   90.00
#
_symmetry.space_group_name_H-M   'P 1'
#
loop_
_entity.id
_entity.type
_entity.pdbx_description
1 polymer ?
#
loop_
_entity_poly.entity_id
_entity_poly.type
_entity_poly.pdbx_seq_one_letter_code
_entity_poly.pdbx_strand_id
1 'polypeptide(L)' 'LDICREGIRPEISESEAPKCYIDLMKRCWDSNLDNRPNATEVVKFIELFN' A
#
# COMPACT_ATOMS: atom_id res chain seq x y z
N LEU A 1 -20.59 -3.52 3.13
CA LEU A 1 -19.59 -4.46 2.52
C LEU A 1 -19.10 -3.95 1.16
N ASP A 2 -19.68 -2.86 0.67
CA ASP A 2 -19.60 -2.44 -0.74
C ASP A 2 -18.28 -1.72 -1.06
N ILE A 3 -17.73 -0.98 -0.09
CA ILE A 3 -16.41 -0.33 -0.19
C ILE A 3 -15.31 -1.34 -0.58
N CYS A 4 -15.32 -2.54 0.01
CA CYS A 4 -14.35 -3.58 -0.30
C CYS A 4 -14.61 -4.24 -1.65
N ARG A 5 -15.89 -4.42 -2.03
CA ARG A 5 -16.30 -5.03 -3.30
C ARG A 5 -16.00 -4.13 -4.49
N GLU A 6 -16.21 -2.82 -4.35
CA GLU A 6 -15.99 -1.82 -5.39
C GLU A 6 -14.51 -1.44 -5.53
N GLY A 7 -13.65 -1.91 -4.62
CA GLY A 7 -12.22 -1.62 -4.68
C GLY A 7 -11.89 -0.15 -4.39
N ILE A 8 -12.81 0.61 -3.80
CA ILE A 8 -12.59 2.02 -3.47
C ILE A 8 -11.43 2.12 -2.47
N ARG A 9 -10.49 3.03 -2.75
CA ARG A 9 -9.35 3.38 -1.89
C ARG A 9 -9.34 4.89 -1.64
N PRO A 10 -8.90 5.33 -0.45
CA PRO A 10 -8.68 6.75 -0.20
C PRO A 10 -7.66 7.31 -1.19
N GLU A 11 -7.88 8.54 -1.64
CA GLU A 11 -6.84 9.33 -2.27
C GLU A 11 -5.84 9.77 -1.19
N ILE A 12 -4.54 9.66 -1.47
CA ILE A 12 -3.47 9.99 -0.53
C ILE A 12 -2.53 10.97 -1.21
N SER A 13 -2.35 12.14 -0.62
CA SER A 13 -1.46 13.17 -1.12
C SER A 13 -0.02 12.99 -0.63
N GLU A 14 0.97 13.42 -1.42
CA GLU A 14 2.39 13.41 -1.01
C GLU A 14 2.67 14.34 0.21
N SER A 15 1.73 15.23 0.55
CA SER A 15 1.79 16.05 1.78
C SER A 15 1.44 15.28 3.06
N GLU A 16 0.69 14.18 2.99
CA GLU A 16 0.27 13.41 4.17
C GLU A 16 1.33 12.42 4.64
N ALA A 17 2.09 11.85 3.71
CA ALA A 17 3.13 10.86 3.98
C ALA A 17 4.23 10.89 2.92
N PRO A 18 5.46 10.46 3.26
CA PRO A 18 6.51 10.27 2.27
C PRO A 18 6.06 9.33 1.15
N LYS A 19 6.44 9.67 -0.08
CA LYS A 19 6.06 8.92 -1.29
C LYS A 19 6.33 7.41 -1.20
N CYS A 20 7.42 7.00 -0.56
CA CYS A 20 7.74 5.58 -0.37
C CYS A 20 6.65 4.81 0.40
N TYR A 21 6.04 5.41 1.42
CA TYR A 21 4.95 4.80 2.18
C TYR A 21 3.63 4.83 1.40
N ILE A 22 3.39 5.87 0.61
CA ILE A 22 2.21 5.94 -0.29
C ILE A 22 2.27 4.82 -1.33
N ASP A 23 3.42 4.63 -1.95
CA ASP A 23 3.64 3.58 -2.95
C ASP A 23 3.52 2.18 -2.33
N LEU A 24 4.04 1.99 -1.10
CA LEU A 24 3.85 0.76 -0.34
C LEU A 24 2.37 0.47 -0.05
N MET A 25 1.61 1.46 0.42
CA MET A 25 0.17 1.30 0.67
C MET A 25 -0.59 0.91 -0.58
N LYS A 26 -0.29 1.56 -1.73
CA LYS A 26 -0.89 1.20 -3.02
C LYS A 26 -0.65 -0.26 -3.39
N ARG A 27 0.58 -0.76 -3.20
CA ARG A 27 0.93 -2.18 -3.44
C ARG A 27 0.19 -3.13 -2.49
N CYS A 28 0.08 -2.78 -1.21
CA CYS A 28 -0.66 -3.59 -0.22
C CYS A 28 -2.15 -3.72 -0.56
N TRP A 29 -2.72 -2.74 -1.26
CA TRP A 29 -4.14 -2.65 -1.58
C TRP A 29 -4.49 -2.98 -3.03
N ASP A 30 -3.51 -3.48 -3.80
CA ASP A 30 -3.66 -3.82 -5.21
C ASP A 30 -4.81 -4.82 -5.43
N SER A 31 -5.58 -4.64 -6.48
CA SER A 31 -6.69 -5.54 -6.84
C SER A 31 -6.19 -6.91 -7.29
N ASN A 32 -4.99 -6.98 -7.88
CA ASN A 32 -4.30 -8.21 -8.18
C ASN A 32 -3.57 -8.72 -6.91
N LEU A 33 -3.90 -9.94 -6.50
CA LEU A 33 -3.29 -10.58 -5.33
C LEU A 33 -1.79 -10.83 -5.50
N ASP A 34 -1.33 -11.10 -6.72
CA ASP A 34 0.08 -11.37 -7.02
C ASP A 34 0.99 -10.14 -6.84
N ASN A 35 0.41 -8.94 -6.90
CA ASN A 35 1.12 -7.68 -6.69
C ASN A 35 1.27 -7.32 -5.20
N ARG A 36 0.50 -7.97 -4.32
CA ARG A 36 0.49 -7.64 -2.89
C ARG A 36 1.74 -8.21 -2.23
N PRO A 37 2.54 -7.39 -1.53
CA PRO A 37 3.64 -7.89 -0.76
C PRO A 37 3.15 -8.72 0.42
N ASN A 38 3.88 -9.77 0.77
CA ASN A 38 3.69 -10.45 2.04
C ASN A 38 4.29 -9.64 3.20
N ALA A 39 3.97 -10.01 4.43
CA ALA A 39 4.43 -9.27 5.62
C ALA A 39 5.96 -9.16 5.71
N THR A 40 6.71 -10.18 5.25
CA THR A 40 8.18 -10.15 5.25
C THR A 40 8.72 -9.12 4.27
N GLU A 41 8.11 -9.00 3.10
CA GLU A 41 8.49 -8.00 2.11
C GLU A 41 8.17 -6.58 2.59
N VAL A 42 7.05 -6.39 3.29
CA VAL A 42 6.68 -5.12 3.91
C VAL A 42 7.71 -4.71 4.97
N VAL A 43 8.08 -5.61 5.88
CA VAL A 43 9.09 -5.34 6.92
C VAL A 43 10.42 -4.95 6.28
N LYS A 44 10.91 -5.73 5.31
CA LYS A 44 12.15 -5.42 4.57
C LYS A 44 12.08 -4.06 3.89
N PHE A 45 10.95 -3.71 3.29
CA PHE A 45 10.77 -2.42 2.65
C PHE A 45 10.86 -1.28 3.67
N ILE A 46 10.19 -1.39 4.83
CA ILE A 46 10.22 -0.37 5.88
C ILE A 46 11.64 -0.21 6.45
N GLU A 47 12.36 -1.31 6.65
CA GLU A 47 13.75 -1.31 7.13
C GLU A 47 14.70 -0.54 6.20
N LEU A 48 14.44 -0.46 4.89
CA LEU A 48 15.27 0.32 3.95
C LEU A 48 15.18 1.84 4.16
N PHE A 49 14.15 2.33 4.85
CA PHE A 49 13.90 3.75 5.08
C PHE A 49 14.09 4.16 6.55
N ASN A 50 14.51 3.24 7.41
CA ASN A 50 14.88 3.50 8.81
C ASN A 50 16.34 3.93 8.95
#